data_AF-A0A7V5FVD0-F1
#
_entry.id   AF-A0A7V5FVD0-F1
#
_cell.length_a   1.000
_cell.length_b   1.000
_cell.length_c   1.000
_cell.angle_alpha   90.00
_cell.angle_beta   90.00
_cell.angle_gamma   90.00
#
_symmetry.space_group_name_H-M   'P 1'
#
loop_
_entity.id
_entity.type
_entity.pdbx_description
1 polymer ?
#
loop_
_entity_poly.entity_id
_entity_poly.type
_entity_poly.pdbx_seq_one_letter_code
_entity_poly.pdbx_strand_id
1 'polypeptide(L)'
;MDNPLEKSRDELELLDGRFFDRYSAPILDKEKNFRGRVWFFRYITEVKQTKVLLQEQNSTLEERVSQRTFELEKLNDTLRTLLHSLEKEKKFLKKKRRKISKKPYCRFLIR
;
A
#
# COMPACT_ATOMS: atom_id res chain seq x y z
N MET A 1 5.58 -11.65 -43.25
CA MET A 1 6.92 -11.54 -42.62
C MET A 1 7.86 -11.13 -43.74
N ASP A 2 7.79 -9.88 -44.19
CA ASP A 2 8.24 -9.52 -45.55
C ASP A 2 9.39 -8.50 -45.55
N ASN A 3 10.03 -8.28 -44.39
CA ASN A 3 11.23 -7.46 -44.30
C ASN A 3 12.40 -8.22 -43.64
N PRO A 4 13.37 -8.71 -44.43
CA PRO A 4 14.55 -9.43 -43.94
C PRO A 4 15.40 -8.62 -42.95
N LEU A 5 15.32 -7.29 -42.99
CA LEU A 5 16.11 -6.36 -42.18
C LEU A 5 15.42 -5.93 -40.87
N GLU A 6 14.15 -6.30 -40.68
CA GLU A 6 13.38 -5.86 -39.53
C GLU A 6 13.74 -6.67 -38.27
N LYS A 7 13.97 -5.93 -37.18
CA LYS A 7 14.07 -6.50 -35.84
C LYS A 7 12.65 -6.68 -35.31
N SER A 8 12.33 -7.88 -34.85
CA SER A 8 11.03 -8.18 -34.25
C SER A 8 11.23 -8.70 -32.84
N ARG A 9 10.36 -8.30 -31.92
CA ARG A 9 10.33 -8.79 -30.55
C ARG A 9 8.88 -9.09 -30.19
N ASP A 10 8.62 -10.36 -29.89
CA ASP A 10 7.28 -10.84 -29.60
C ASP A 10 7.28 -11.67 -28.33
N GLU A 11 6.21 -11.58 -27.56
CA GLU A 11 5.96 -12.53 -26.48
C GLU A 11 5.19 -13.73 -27.03
N LEU A 12 5.68 -14.92 -26.74
CA LEU A 12 5.07 -16.19 -27.10
C LEU A 12 4.55 -16.87 -25.85
N GLU A 13 3.27 -17.21 -25.87
CA GLU A 13 2.64 -18.11 -24.92
C GLU A 13 2.56 -19.50 -25.53
N LEU A 14 3.11 -20.49 -24.84
CA LEU A 14 3.03 -21.89 -25.23
C LEU A 14 1.74 -22.50 -24.66
N LEU A 15 1.28 -23.59 -25.29
CA LEU A 15 0.08 -24.32 -24.86
C LEU A 15 0.15 -24.87 -23.42
N ASP A 16 1.36 -24.97 -22.86
CA ASP A 16 1.60 -25.39 -21.49
C ASP A 16 1.67 -24.22 -20.48
N GLY A 17 1.35 -23.00 -20.92
CA GLY A 17 1.32 -21.80 -20.08
C GLY A 17 2.69 -21.16 -19.84
N ARG A 18 3.76 -21.63 -20.50
CA ARG A 18 5.08 -20.97 -20.44
C ARG A 18 5.12 -19.76 -21.37
N PHE A 19 5.75 -18.69 -20.89
CA PHE A 19 6.00 -17.48 -21.65
C PHE A 19 7.46 -17.37 -22.07
N PHE A 20 7.67 -17.04 -23.34
CA PHE A 20 8.97 -16.72 -23.90
C PHE A 20 8.95 -15.34 -24.55
N ASP A 21 10.04 -14.61 -24.38
CA ASP A 21 10.35 -13.43 -25.17
C ASP A 21 11.20 -13.87 -26.36
N ARG A 22 10.66 -13.71 -27.56
CA ARG A 22 11.32 -14.03 -28.82
C ARG A 22 11.83 -12.75 -29.44
N TYR A 23 13.14 -12.60 -29.48
CA TYR A 23 13.81 -11.53 -30.19
C TYR A 23 14.42 -12.07 -31.50
N SER A 24 14.19 -11.38 -32.61
CA SER A 24 14.81 -11.68 -33.90
C SER A 24 15.48 -10.44 -34.50
N ALA A 25 16.65 -10.65 -35.11
CA ALA A 25 17.38 -9.58 -35.78
C ALA A 25 18.19 -10.12 -36.98
N PRO A 26 18.37 -9.34 -38.06
CA PRO A 26 19.27 -9.70 -39.15
C PRO A 26 20.73 -9.66 -38.69
N ILE A 27 21.54 -10.58 -39.23
CA ILE A 27 23.00 -10.48 -39.22
C ILE A 27 23.41 -9.78 -40.51
N LEU A 28 24.13 -8.68 -40.36
CA LEU A 28 24.72 -7.90 -41.44
C LEU A 28 26.25 -8.01 -41.38
N ASP A 29 26.91 -8.03 -42.54
CA ASP A 29 28.37 -7.90 -42.60
C ASP A 29 28.83 -6.43 -42.54
N LYS A 30 30.14 -6.19 -42.69
CA LYS A 30 30.74 -4.84 -42.71
C LYS A 30 30.23 -3.98 -43.87
N GLU A 31 29.74 -4.60 -44.93
CA GLU A 31 29.22 -3.96 -46.14
C GLU A 31 27.68 -3.85 -46.11
N LYS A 32 27.05 -4.19 -44.98
CA LYS A 32 25.59 -4.24 -44.76
C LYS A 32 24.84 -5.26 -45.62
N ASN A 33 25.52 -6.26 -46.16
CA ASN A 33 24.88 -7.37 -46.84
C ASN A 33 24.24 -8.33 -45.83
N PHE A 34 23.03 -8.78 -46.14
CA PHE A 34 22.30 -9.75 -45.32
C PHE A 34 23.02 -11.11 -45.34
N ARG A 35 23.44 -11.60 -44.17
CA ARG A 35 24.12 -12.90 -44.01
C ARG A 35 23.23 -13.96 -43.36
N GLY A 36 22.15 -13.54 -42.70
CA GLY A 36 21.23 -14.45 -42.00
C GLY A 36 20.40 -13.73 -40.94
N ARG A 37 19.69 -14.50 -40.11
CA ARG A 37 18.86 -13.98 -39.01
C ARG A 37 19.14 -14.76 -37.73
N VAL A 38 19.32 -14.05 -36.62
CA VAL A 38 19.40 -14.63 -35.28
C VAL A 38 18.04 -14.63 -34.61
N TRP A 39 17.78 -15.68 -33.84
CA TRP A 39 16.62 -15.82 -32.99
C TRP A 39 17.08 -16.09 -31.57
N PHE A 40 16.58 -15.31 -30.62
CA PHE A 40 16.82 -15.49 -29.20
C PHE A 40 15.49 -15.74 -28.53
N PHE A 41 15.41 -16.85 -27.78
CA PHE A 41 14.26 -17.20 -26.97
C PHE A 41 14.66 -17.11 -25.52
N ARG A 42 13.99 -16.22 -24.77
CA ARG A 42 14.22 -16.06 -23.35
C ARG A 42 12.98 -16.53 -22.60
N TYR A 43 13.14 -17.48 -21.69
CA TYR A 43 12.09 -17.87 -20.77
C TYR A 43 11.79 -16.70 -19.81
N ILE A 44 10.53 -16.25 -19.75
CA ILE A 44 10.11 -15.10 -18.92
C ILE A 44 8.95 -15.42 -17.97
N THR A 45 8.51 -16.68 -17.92
CA THR A 45 7.37 -17.11 -17.10
C THR A 45 7.56 -16.79 -15.62
N GLU A 46 8.73 -17.10 -15.05
CA GLU A 46 9.01 -16.86 -13.63
C GLU A 46 8.92 -15.38 -13.27
N VAL A 47 9.46 -14.51 -14.14
CA VAL A 47 9.39 -13.07 -13.98
C VAL A 47 7.93 -12.59 -14.02
N LYS A 48 7.12 -13.12 -14.94
CA LYS A 48 5.68 -12.79 -15.02
C LYS A 48 4.92 -13.25 -13.78
N GLN A 49 5.08 -14.50 -13.37
CA GLN A 49 4.43 -15.05 -12.18
C GLN A 49 4.80 -14.27 -10.92
N THR A 50 6.08 -13.95 -10.76
CA THR A 50 6.57 -13.15 -9.63
C THR A 50 5.97 -11.75 -9.65
N LYS A 51 5.90 -11.11 -10.83
CA LYS A 51 5.28 -9.78 -10.96
C LYS A 51 3.79 -9.79 -10.58
N VAL A 52 3.04 -10.79 -11.03
CA VAL A 52 1.62 -10.95 -10.68
C VAL A 52 1.47 -11.16 -9.17
N LEU A 53 2.23 -12.09 -8.59
CA LEU A 53 2.19 -12.34 -7.14
C LEU A 53 2.52 -11.09 -6.33
N LEU A 54 3.55 -10.34 -6.72
CA LEU A 54 3.92 -9.09 -6.08
C LEU A 54 2.81 -8.04 -6.19
N GLN A 55 2.13 -7.96 -7.33
CA GLN A 55 1.00 -7.05 -7.52
C GLN A 55 -0.18 -7.41 -6.61
N GLU A 56 -0.51 -8.70 -6.49
CA GLU A 56 -1.57 -9.19 -5.59
C GLU A 56 -1.23 -8.96 -4.10
N GLN A 57 0.03 -9.16 -3.73
CA GLN A 57 0.50 -8.88 -2.37
C GLN A 57 0.42 -7.38 -2.07
N ASN A 58 0.85 -6.53 -3.00
CA ASN A 58 0.80 -5.08 -2.84
C ASN A 58 -0.64 -4.58 -2.72
N SER A 59 -1.58 -5.05 -3.56
CA SER A 59 -2.99 -4.64 -3.46
C SER A 59 -3.58 -5.05 -2.11
N THR A 60 -3.30 -6.26 -1.65
CA THR A 60 -3.73 -6.75 -0.33
C THR A 60 -3.16 -5.91 0.81
N LEU A 61 -1.89 -5.51 0.71
CA LEU A 61 -1.25 -4.65 1.71
C LEU A 61 -1.85 -3.25 1.72
N GLU A 62 -2.12 -2.66 0.55
CA GLU A 62 -2.76 -1.36 0.41
C GLU A 62 -4.16 -1.34 1.03
N GLU A 63 -4.96 -2.39 0.80
CA GLU A 63 -6.27 -2.55 1.43
C GLU A 63 -6.17 -2.60 2.96
N ARG A 64 -5.24 -3.41 3.50
CA ARG A 64 -5.03 -3.50 4.95
C ARG A 64 -4.56 -2.17 5.55
N VAL A 65 -3.67 -1.46 4.87
CA VAL A 65 -3.20 -0.15 5.30
C VAL A 65 -4.35 0.84 5.33
N SER A 66 -5.19 0.87 4.29
CA SER A 66 -6.37 1.75 4.23
C SER A 66 -7.35 1.46 5.38
N GLN A 67 -7.69 0.19 5.60
CA GLN A 67 -8.57 -0.24 6.71
C GLN A 67 -8.02 0.17 8.07
N ARG A 68 -6.73 -0.13 8.34
CA ARG A 68 -6.09 0.21 9.62
C ARG A 68 -5.97 1.70 9.84
N THR A 69 -5.73 2.47 8.78
CA THR A 69 -5.66 3.94 8.87
C THR A 69 -7.03 4.50 9.25
N PHE A 70 -8.10 4.03 8.61
CA PHE A 70 -9.47 4.42 8.96
C PHE A 70 -9.85 4.06 10.41
N GLU A 71 -9.51 2.84 10.87
CA GLU A 71 -9.73 2.43 12.26
C GLU A 71 -8.99 3.33 13.25
N LEU A 72 -7.72 3.64 12.96
CA LEU A 72 -6.88 4.49 13.81
C LEU A 72 -7.43 5.92 13.86
N GLU A 73 -7.90 6.47 12.75
CA GLU A 73 -8.54 7.79 12.71
C GLU A 73 -9.79 7.83 13.59
N LYS A 74 -10.68 6.84 13.44
CA LYS A 74 -11.89 6.74 14.26
C LYS A 74 -11.60 6.63 15.76
N LEU A 75 -10.59 5.83 16.12
CA LEU A 75 -10.15 5.70 17.50
C LEU A 75 -9.54 7.01 18.03
N ASN A 76 -8.75 7.70 17.21
CA ASN A 76 -8.15 8.98 17.59
C ASN A 76 -9.23 10.03 17.85
N ASP A 77 -10.25 10.13 17.00
CA ASP A 77 -11.37 11.06 17.20
C ASP A 77 -12.19 10.74 18.45
N THR A 78 -12.38 9.45 18.72
CA THR A 78 -13.03 8.99 19.96
C THR A 78 -12.21 9.39 21.19
N LEU A 79 -10.90 9.15 21.17
CA LEU A 79 -10.00 9.51 22.27
C LEU A 79 -9.97 11.02 22.49
N ARG A 80 -9.91 11.83 21.43
CA ARG A 80 -9.98 13.30 21.52
C ARG A 80 -11.27 13.77 22.19
N THR A 81 -12.40 13.16 21.81
CA THR A 81 -13.71 13.47 22.39
C THR A 81 -13.76 13.13 23.88
N LEU A 82 -13.27 11.95 24.26
CA LEU A 82 -13.21 11.52 25.66
C LEU A 82 -12.26 12.38 26.50
N LEU A 83 -11.11 12.79 25.94
CA LEU A 83 -10.21 13.72 26.61
C LEU A 83 -10.93 15.04 26.91
N HIS A 84 -11.67 15.58 25.94
CA HIS A 84 -12.41 16.83 26.11
C HIS A 84 -13.50 16.73 27.19
N SER A 85 -14.24 15.61 27.23
CA SER A 85 -15.27 15.40 28.25
C SER A 85 -14.66 15.28 29.66
N LEU A 86 -13.57 14.52 29.80
CA LEU A 86 -12.85 14.36 31.08
C LEU A 86 -12.24 15.68 31.57
N GLU A 87 -11.69 16.50 30.68
CA GLU A 87 -11.18 17.83 31.05
C GLU A 87 -12.28 18.74 31.60
N LYS A 88 -13.45 18.71 30.97
CA LYS A 88 -14.62 19.47 31.40
C LYS A 88 -15.08 19.02 32.79
N GLU A 89 -15.15 17.72 33.03
CA GLU A 89 -15.48 17.15 34.35
C GLU A 89 -14.45 17.54 35.42
N LYS A 90 -13.16 17.40 35.14
CA LYS A 90 -12.10 17.82 36.08
C LYS A 90 -12.22 19.30 36.46
N LYS A 91 -12.47 20.19 35.47
CA LYS A 91 -12.70 21.62 35.72
C LYS A 91 -13.93 21.85 36.60
N PHE A 92 -15.02 21.13 36.34
CA PHE A 92 -16.26 21.21 37.13
C PHE A 92 -16.03 20.77 38.58
N LEU A 93 -15.40 19.61 38.78
CA LEU A 93 -15.07 19.08 40.11
C LEU A 93 -14.14 20.02 40.88
N LYS A 94 -13.13 20.60 40.24
CA LYS A 94 -12.24 21.60 40.86
C LYS A 94 -13.01 22.84 41.35
N LYS A 95 -13.99 23.32 40.57
CA LYS A 95 -14.90 24.41 40.99
C LYS A 95 -15.78 23.99 42.18
N LYS A 96 -16.35 22.77 42.16
CA LYS A 96 -17.17 22.23 43.26
C LYS A 96 -16.36 22.09 44.55
N ARG A 97 -15.13 21.55 44.47
CA ARG A 97 -14.20 21.45 45.61
C ARG A 97 -13.87 22.82 46.22
N ARG A 98 -13.59 23.84 45.38
CA ARG A 98 -13.37 25.22 45.83
C ARG A 98 -14.59 25.81 46.56
N LYS A 99 -15.82 25.55 46.07
CA LYS A 99 -17.05 26.01 46.72
C LYS A 99 -17.28 25.33 48.09
N ILE A 100 -17.01 24.02 48.18
CA ILE A 100 -17.12 23.28 49.44
C ILE A 100 -16.09 23.78 50.47
N SER A 101 -14.84 24.01 50.07
CA SER A 101 -13.81 24.53 50.99
C SER A 101 -14.08 25.94 51.53
N LYS A 102 -14.99 26.69 50.89
CA LYS A 102 -15.36 28.06 51.30
C LYS A 102 -16.67 28.11 52.09
N LYS A 103 -17.33 26.97 52.37
CA LYS A 103 -18.53 26.95 53.21
C LYS A 103 -18.13 27.00 54.69
N PRO A 104 -18.60 27.99 55.48
CA PRO A 104 -18.39 27.97 56.92
C PRO A 104 -19.22 26.82 57.50
N TYR A 105 -18.57 25.91 58.23
CA TYR A 105 -19.28 24.88 58.98
C TYR A 105 -20.00 25.57 60.15
N CYS A 106 -21.33 25.65 60.10
CA CYS A 106 -22.12 25.99 61.29
C CYS A 106 -21.87 24.89 62.33
N ARG A 107 -21.21 25.29 63.41
CA ARG A 107 -21.02 24.50 64.63
C ARG A 107 -22.42 24.29 65.21
N PHE A 108 -22.98 23.10 65.00
CA PHE A 108 -24.22 22.70 65.66
C PHE A 108 -23.95 22.71 67.16
N LEU A 109 -24.59 23.65 67.87
CA LEU A 109 -24.76 23.60 69.31
C LEU A 109 -25.55 22.32 69.62
N ILE A 110 -24.91 21.35 70.26
CA ILE A 110 -25.61 20.34 71.05
C ILE A 110 -25.53 20.81 72.50
N ARG A 111 -26.70 20.75 73.11
CA ARG A 111 -27.20 21.42 74.31
C ARG A 111 -26.60 20.89 75.60
#